data_AF-A0A847RQ00-F1
#
_entry.id   AF-A0A847RQ00-F1
#
_cell.length_a   1.000
_cell.length_b   1.000
_cell.length_c   1.000
_cell.angle_alpha   90.00
_cell.angle_beta   90.00
_cell.angle_gamma   90.00
#
_symmetry.space_group_name_H-M   'P 1'
#
loop_
_entity.id
_entity.type
_entity.pdbx_description
1 polymer ?
#
loop_
_entity_poly.entity_id
_entity_poly.type
_entity_poly.pdbx_seq_one_letter_code
_entity_poly.pdbx_strand_id
1 'polypeptide(L)'
;MPESIVAELSSRFGEDIITPLTTRDETPTLRTPQEKIVAILQYLKHDIKMPFRMLYDLTAIDERAYKKEQNGHKPYDFTLVYTLFSFDRNQFLRLKVGLHGEFPSQDTITHLWPAANWYEREVFDMFGIRFNGHPHLQRILMPRTWQGHPLRKEHPARATEMGPFKLFDEKVDREQHALQFSPEEWGLKRHSDDADFMFLNIGPQHPGTHGVLRIILQLDGENIIDAVPDIGFHHRGAEKMGERQSWHTYIPYTDRVDYLGGVNNNLAYLLAVEKLAGIEVPLRAQVIRIMLCELFRIASHLVWYGTFAQDLGQLSPVFYMFTDRERVFEIIEAICGGRMHPNWFRIGGVAQDLPKGWDTLVKNFVEYFPRKLREYDKMVMKNYLFKVRTKGIGIYTLEEAIEWGVTGPGLRACGLEWDMRKKRPYGGYENFAFEIPVAHNGDCYDRAVVRVEEMRQSLRIVQQCLEYMPAGDFKSHHPLATPPVKQHTMHDIETLIHHFLNVSWGPVIPSGEAMVCTEATKGWNSYYLISDGNTASYRTRIRTPSFPHMQMIPLISKGYTVADLLSILGGMDYVLADIDR
;
A
#
# COMPACT_ATOMS: atom_id res chain seq x y z
N MET A 1 -22.63 -24.26 8.66
CA MET A 1 -21.66 -23.68 7.69
C MET A 1 -22.07 -22.24 7.48
N PRO A 2 -21.17 -21.26 7.37
CA PRO A 2 -21.60 -19.92 7.01
C PRO A 2 -22.30 -20.01 5.66
N GLU A 3 -23.52 -19.47 5.56
CA GLU A 3 -24.18 -19.28 4.28
C GLU A 3 -23.23 -18.51 3.36
N SER A 4 -23.14 -18.93 2.10
CA SER A 4 -22.32 -18.21 1.12
C SER A 4 -22.81 -16.77 1.07
N ILE A 5 -21.91 -15.78 1.11
CA ILE A 5 -22.25 -14.35 0.95
C ILE A 5 -23.12 -14.15 -0.31
N VAL A 6 -22.86 -14.96 -1.34
CA VAL A 6 -23.67 -14.99 -2.57
C VAL A 6 -25.12 -15.34 -2.26
N ALA A 7 -25.37 -16.38 -1.46
CA ALA A 7 -26.72 -16.78 -1.08
C ALA A 7 -27.44 -15.71 -0.24
N GLU A 8 -26.73 -15.08 0.72
CA GLU A 8 -27.29 -13.99 1.53
C GLU A 8 -27.71 -12.79 0.65
N LEU A 9 -26.86 -12.42 -0.31
CA LEU A 9 -27.15 -11.31 -1.21
C LEU A 9 -28.22 -11.67 -2.25
N SER A 10 -28.20 -12.89 -2.81
CA SER A 10 -29.21 -13.39 -3.74
C SER A 10 -30.59 -13.50 -3.08
N SER A 11 -30.66 -13.88 -1.79
CA SER A 11 -31.92 -13.90 -1.04
C SER A 11 -32.52 -12.50 -0.87
N ARG A 12 -31.68 -11.47 -0.70
CA ARG A 12 -32.13 -10.10 -0.45
C ARG A 12 -32.46 -9.32 -1.73
N PHE A 13 -31.64 -9.46 -2.76
CA PHE A 13 -31.72 -8.66 -3.99
C PHE A 13 -32.23 -9.45 -5.20
N GLY A 14 -32.35 -10.77 -5.11
CA GLY A 14 -32.72 -11.66 -6.21
C GLY A 14 -31.50 -12.30 -6.87
N GLU A 15 -31.65 -13.54 -7.36
CA GLU A 15 -30.55 -14.31 -7.97
C GLU A 15 -30.02 -13.65 -9.25
N ASP A 16 -30.88 -13.00 -10.04
CA ASP A 16 -30.51 -12.41 -11.34
C ASP A 16 -29.64 -11.15 -11.22
N ILE A 17 -29.54 -10.53 -10.03
CA ILE A 17 -28.81 -9.27 -9.83
C ILE A 17 -27.30 -9.52 -9.61
N ILE A 18 -26.92 -10.72 -9.19
CA ILE A 18 -25.55 -10.97 -8.71
C ILE A 18 -24.95 -12.12 -9.47
N THR A 19 -23.94 -11.80 -10.28
CA THR A 19 -23.22 -12.81 -11.06
C THR A 19 -21.85 -13.09 -10.41
N PRO A 20 -21.61 -14.29 -9.85
CA PRO A 20 -20.28 -14.64 -9.35
C PRO A 20 -19.28 -14.75 -10.50
N LEU A 21 -18.08 -14.24 -10.29
CA LEU A 21 -16.96 -14.29 -11.24
C LEU A 21 -15.88 -15.24 -10.71
N THR A 22 -15.36 -16.08 -11.60
CA THR A 22 -14.24 -16.97 -11.28
C THR A 22 -12.93 -16.20 -11.32
N THR A 23 -12.25 -16.12 -10.18
CA THR A 23 -10.92 -15.53 -10.04
C THR A 23 -9.89 -16.59 -9.64
N ARG A 24 -8.59 -16.28 -9.72
CA ARG A 24 -7.51 -17.19 -9.31
C ARG A 24 -7.13 -17.03 -7.84
N ASP A 25 -7.70 -16.05 -7.16
CA ASP A 25 -7.61 -15.88 -5.72
C ASP A 25 -8.82 -16.46 -4.97
N GLU A 26 -8.77 -16.44 -3.64
CA GLU A 26 -9.84 -16.95 -2.77
C GLU A 26 -10.89 -15.87 -2.43
N THR A 27 -10.82 -14.72 -3.09
CA THR A 27 -11.69 -13.58 -2.78
C THR A 27 -12.97 -13.68 -3.58
N PRO A 28 -14.15 -13.89 -2.95
CA PRO A 28 -15.43 -13.86 -3.64
C PRO A 28 -15.57 -12.57 -4.43
N THR A 29 -15.80 -12.71 -5.74
CA THR A 29 -15.89 -11.59 -6.67
C THR A 29 -17.24 -11.65 -7.36
N LEU A 30 -18.05 -10.62 -7.17
CA LEU A 30 -19.42 -10.56 -7.64
C LEU A 30 -19.57 -9.39 -8.59
N ARG A 31 -20.29 -9.59 -9.69
CA ARG A 31 -20.72 -8.51 -10.57
C ARG A 31 -22.12 -8.07 -10.18
N THR A 32 -22.35 -6.76 -10.19
CA THR A 32 -23.63 -6.15 -9.84
C THR A 32 -23.98 -5.03 -10.82
N PRO A 33 -25.27 -4.83 -11.13
CA PRO A 33 -25.74 -3.66 -11.88
C PRO A 33 -25.38 -2.34 -11.21
N GLN A 34 -25.18 -1.32 -12.04
CA GLN A 34 -24.78 0.02 -11.62
C GLN A 34 -25.78 0.66 -10.66
N GLU A 35 -27.08 0.45 -10.89
CA GLU A 35 -28.18 1.11 -10.16
C GLU A 35 -28.39 0.53 -8.76
N LYS A 36 -27.82 -0.64 -8.47
CA LYS A 36 -28.02 -1.37 -7.20
C LYS A 36 -26.82 -1.32 -6.28
N ILE A 37 -25.66 -0.86 -6.75
CA ILE A 37 -24.41 -0.95 -5.98
C ILE A 37 -24.48 -0.22 -4.63
N VAL A 38 -25.03 0.99 -4.58
CA VAL A 38 -25.11 1.76 -3.31
C VAL A 38 -25.99 1.03 -2.28
N ALA A 39 -27.13 0.48 -2.72
CA ALA A 39 -28.01 -0.29 -1.85
C ALA A 39 -27.36 -1.60 -1.35
N ILE A 40 -26.61 -2.28 -2.22
CA ILE A 40 -25.86 -3.49 -1.86
C ILE A 40 -24.75 -3.16 -0.85
N LEU A 41 -24.00 -2.09 -1.08
CA LEU A 41 -22.94 -1.63 -0.20
C LEU A 41 -23.48 -1.22 1.18
N GLN A 42 -24.61 -0.50 1.22
CA GLN A 42 -25.30 -0.15 2.46
C GLN A 42 -25.72 -1.40 3.25
N TYR A 43 -26.30 -2.39 2.57
CA TYR A 43 -26.67 -3.68 3.19
C TYR A 43 -25.44 -4.42 3.74
N LEU A 44 -24.35 -4.48 2.97
CA LEU A 44 -23.11 -5.13 3.38
C LEU A 44 -22.43 -4.45 4.57
N LYS A 45 -22.64 -3.13 4.72
CA LYS A 45 -22.09 -2.37 5.84
C LYS A 45 -22.90 -2.53 7.13
N HIS A 46 -24.22 -2.53 7.05
CA HIS A 46 -25.08 -2.37 8.24
C HIS A 46 -25.97 -3.58 8.55
N ASP A 47 -26.53 -4.22 7.52
CA ASP A 47 -27.65 -5.14 7.69
C ASP A 47 -27.24 -6.62 7.60
N ILE A 48 -26.16 -6.92 6.88
CA ILE A 48 -25.67 -8.29 6.75
C ILE A 48 -25.11 -8.78 8.09
N LYS A 49 -25.28 -10.08 8.36
CA LYS A 49 -24.63 -10.73 9.51
C LYS A 49 -23.11 -10.57 9.38
N MET A 50 -22.38 -10.19 10.43
CA MET A 50 -20.92 -9.96 10.37
C MET A 50 -20.53 -8.98 9.23
N PRO A 51 -20.73 -7.67 9.45
CA PRO A 51 -20.67 -6.67 8.39
C PRO A 51 -19.27 -6.45 7.80
N PHE A 52 -19.25 -5.87 6.60
CA PHE A 52 -18.06 -5.37 5.94
C PHE A 52 -17.82 -3.91 6.34
N ARG A 53 -17.13 -3.74 7.47
CA ARG A 53 -16.96 -2.43 8.10
C ARG A 53 -15.91 -1.56 7.39
N MET A 54 -14.93 -2.16 6.71
CA MET A 54 -13.85 -1.44 6.04
C MET A 54 -13.99 -1.46 4.52
N LEU A 55 -14.01 -0.28 3.90
CA LEU A 55 -13.67 -0.10 2.49
C LEU A 55 -12.14 -0.21 2.36
N TYR A 56 -11.65 -1.34 1.87
CA TYR A 56 -10.21 -1.61 1.77
C TYR A 56 -9.56 -0.91 0.57
N ASP A 57 -10.24 -0.92 -0.57
CA ASP A 57 -9.81 -0.26 -1.81
C ASP A 57 -11.01 0.03 -2.72
N LEU A 58 -10.91 1.08 -3.53
CA LEU A 58 -11.81 1.37 -4.64
C LEU A 58 -10.96 1.80 -5.84
N THR A 59 -11.12 1.09 -6.95
CA THR A 59 -10.37 1.36 -8.19
C THR A 59 -11.23 1.13 -9.42
N ALA A 60 -10.67 1.39 -10.60
CA ALA A 60 -11.28 1.10 -11.88
C ALA A 60 -10.35 0.32 -12.82
N ILE A 61 -10.98 -0.27 -13.83
CA ILE A 61 -10.35 -0.96 -14.95
C ILE A 61 -10.90 -0.31 -16.22
N ASP A 62 -10.01 0.08 -17.13
CA ASP A 62 -10.39 0.45 -18.50
C ASP A 62 -10.38 -0.82 -19.35
N GLU A 63 -11.57 -1.27 -19.76
CA GLU A 63 -11.79 -2.55 -20.47
C GLU A 63 -11.84 -2.37 -21.99
N ARG A 64 -11.75 -1.14 -22.52
CA ARG A 64 -11.90 -0.85 -23.97
C ARG A 64 -10.86 -1.54 -24.85
N ALA A 65 -9.68 -1.86 -24.30
CA ALA A 65 -8.64 -2.60 -25.00
C ALA A 65 -8.68 -4.12 -24.76
N TYR A 66 -9.61 -4.62 -23.94
CA TYR A 66 -9.70 -6.04 -23.59
C TYR A 66 -10.33 -6.82 -24.75
N LYS A 67 -9.53 -7.68 -25.39
CA LYS A 67 -9.94 -8.39 -26.62
C LYS A 67 -10.56 -9.77 -26.38
N LYS A 68 -10.57 -10.26 -25.14
CA LYS A 68 -11.04 -11.61 -24.79
C LYS A 68 -12.38 -11.53 -24.06
N GLU A 69 -13.38 -12.23 -24.56
CA GLU A 69 -14.60 -12.48 -23.78
C GLU A 69 -14.26 -13.43 -22.63
N GLN A 70 -14.37 -12.94 -21.39
CA GLN A 70 -14.36 -13.78 -20.20
C GLN A 70 -15.74 -13.77 -19.56
N ASN A 71 -16.23 -14.96 -19.19
CA ASN A 71 -17.52 -15.14 -18.53
C ASN A 71 -18.74 -14.67 -19.36
N GLY A 72 -18.67 -14.72 -20.70
CA GLY A 72 -19.84 -14.75 -21.60
C GLY A 72 -20.63 -13.45 -21.81
N HIS A 73 -20.08 -12.26 -21.53
CA HIS A 73 -20.81 -10.99 -21.70
C HIS A 73 -20.02 -9.90 -22.43
N LYS A 74 -20.76 -8.97 -23.08
CA LYS A 74 -20.28 -7.78 -23.81
C LYS A 74 -19.29 -6.97 -22.96
N PRO A 75 -18.22 -6.41 -23.57
CA PRO A 75 -17.26 -5.60 -22.83
C PRO A 75 -17.91 -4.31 -22.35
N TYR A 76 -17.74 -4.00 -21.07
CA TYR A 76 -17.96 -2.65 -20.57
C TYR A 76 -16.83 -1.75 -21.07
N ASP A 77 -17.04 -0.43 -21.04
CA ASP A 77 -15.94 0.50 -21.33
C ASP A 77 -15.02 0.61 -20.11
N PHE A 78 -15.63 0.69 -18.92
CA PHE A 78 -14.93 0.72 -17.65
C PHE A 78 -15.59 -0.22 -16.64
N THR A 79 -14.82 -0.74 -15.70
CA THR A 79 -15.34 -1.49 -14.55
C THR A 79 -14.84 -0.87 -13.25
N LEU A 80 -15.75 -0.47 -12.36
CA LEU A 80 -15.42 -0.10 -10.99
C LEU A 80 -15.29 -1.37 -10.14
N VAL A 81 -14.30 -1.37 -9.23
CA VAL A 81 -14.01 -2.48 -8.33
C VAL A 81 -13.98 -1.96 -6.90
N TYR A 82 -14.95 -2.41 -6.10
CA TYR A 82 -15.03 -2.13 -4.67
C TYR A 82 -14.48 -3.34 -3.92
N THR A 83 -13.45 -3.13 -3.10
CA THR A 83 -12.89 -4.19 -2.26
C THR A 83 -13.20 -3.87 -0.80
N LEU A 84 -13.96 -4.77 -0.16
CA LEU A 84 -14.39 -4.64 1.21
C LEU A 84 -13.70 -5.69 2.09
N PHE A 85 -13.57 -5.39 3.37
CA PHE A 85 -13.06 -6.35 4.35
C PHE A 85 -13.97 -6.43 5.58
N SER A 86 -14.22 -7.67 6.02
CA SER A 86 -14.91 -7.97 7.28
C SER A 86 -13.93 -8.64 8.25
N PHE A 87 -13.70 -7.99 9.40
CA PHE A 87 -12.87 -8.53 10.48
C PHE A 87 -13.52 -9.76 11.12
N ASP A 88 -14.84 -9.73 11.33
CA ASP A 88 -15.59 -10.83 11.94
C ASP A 88 -15.60 -12.08 11.06
N ARG A 89 -15.77 -11.90 9.74
CA ARG A 89 -15.70 -13.02 8.77
C ARG A 89 -14.26 -13.41 8.44
N ASN A 90 -13.28 -12.55 8.79
CA ASN A 90 -11.92 -12.63 8.32
C ASN A 90 -11.85 -12.82 6.79
N GLN A 91 -12.57 -12.00 6.03
CA GLN A 91 -12.78 -12.25 4.60
C GLN A 91 -12.86 -10.94 3.78
N PHE A 92 -12.25 -10.96 2.60
CA PHE A 92 -12.42 -9.94 1.57
C PHE A 92 -13.65 -10.22 0.70
N LEU A 93 -14.29 -9.18 0.19
CA LEU A 93 -15.33 -9.27 -0.84
C LEU A 93 -15.04 -8.25 -1.93
N ARG A 94 -15.09 -8.66 -3.19
CA ARG A 94 -14.99 -7.74 -4.34
C ARG A 94 -16.31 -7.62 -5.06
N LEU A 95 -16.76 -6.38 -5.27
CA LEU A 95 -17.90 -6.07 -6.12
C LEU A 95 -17.42 -5.35 -7.38
N LYS A 96 -17.92 -5.78 -8.54
CA LYS A 96 -17.60 -5.21 -9.84
C LYS A 96 -18.82 -4.63 -10.51
N VAL A 97 -18.71 -3.37 -10.93
CA VAL A 97 -19.77 -2.65 -11.64
C VAL A 97 -19.25 -2.23 -13.00
N GLY A 98 -19.87 -2.74 -14.04
CA GLY A 98 -19.57 -2.34 -15.41
C GLY A 98 -20.25 -1.02 -15.77
N LEU A 99 -19.53 -0.17 -16.50
CA LEU A 99 -19.94 1.17 -16.92
C LEU A 99 -19.77 1.33 -18.43
N HIS A 100 -20.63 2.15 -19.04
CA HIS A 100 -20.61 2.44 -20.47
C HIS A 100 -20.45 3.94 -20.73
N GLY A 101 -19.81 4.28 -21.85
CA GLY A 101 -19.56 5.64 -22.30
C GLY A 101 -18.13 6.13 -22.05
N GLU A 102 -17.81 7.29 -22.64
CA GLU A 102 -16.47 7.87 -22.60
C GLU A 102 -16.11 8.50 -21.24
N PHE A 103 -17.11 9.04 -20.55
CA PHE A 103 -17.00 9.66 -19.22
C PHE A 103 -18.16 9.21 -18.34
N PRO A 104 -18.20 7.94 -17.92
CA PRO A 104 -19.31 7.41 -17.15
C PRO A 104 -19.36 8.08 -15.77
N SER A 105 -20.52 7.99 -15.12
CA SER A 105 -20.73 8.47 -13.76
C SER A 105 -21.26 7.37 -12.86
N GLN A 106 -21.05 7.50 -11.54
CA GLN A 106 -21.54 6.62 -10.49
C GLN A 106 -21.94 7.46 -9.29
N ASP A 107 -22.87 7.01 -8.44
CA ASP A 107 -23.18 7.72 -7.20
C ASP A 107 -22.08 7.51 -6.15
N THR A 108 -21.72 8.57 -5.43
CA THR A 108 -20.70 8.53 -4.37
C THR A 108 -21.11 7.61 -3.21
N ILE A 109 -20.13 6.97 -2.59
CA ILE A 109 -20.29 6.19 -1.36
C ILE A 109 -19.57 6.83 -0.17
N THR A 110 -19.16 8.09 -0.29
CA THR A 110 -18.53 8.87 0.80
C THR A 110 -19.41 9.00 2.04
N HIS A 111 -20.74 8.96 1.87
CA HIS A 111 -21.70 8.93 2.98
C HIS A 111 -21.79 7.56 3.67
N LEU A 112 -21.37 6.49 2.99
CA LEU A 112 -21.22 5.17 3.58
C LEU A 112 -19.85 5.04 4.24
N TRP A 113 -18.75 5.28 3.53
CA TRP A 113 -17.40 5.25 4.11
C TRP A 113 -16.66 6.56 3.84
N PRO A 114 -16.18 7.27 4.88
CA PRO A 114 -15.34 8.45 4.71
C PRO A 114 -14.08 8.16 3.87
N ALA A 115 -13.50 6.97 4.01
CA ALA A 115 -12.35 6.51 3.21
C ALA A 115 -12.57 6.58 1.69
N ALA A 116 -13.81 6.57 1.21
CA ALA A 116 -14.09 6.61 -0.23
C ALA A 116 -13.66 7.94 -0.89
N ASN A 117 -13.50 9.02 -0.11
CA ASN A 117 -13.22 10.36 -0.65
C ASN A 117 -11.97 10.37 -1.56
N TRP A 118 -10.81 9.91 -1.08
CA TRP A 118 -9.62 9.91 -1.93
C TRP A 118 -9.69 8.87 -3.03
N TYR A 119 -10.29 7.71 -2.79
CA TYR A 119 -10.39 6.67 -3.82
C TYR A 119 -11.28 7.10 -5.00
N GLU A 120 -12.42 7.76 -4.73
CA GLU A 120 -13.28 8.30 -5.78
C GLU A 120 -12.58 9.42 -6.56
N ARG A 121 -11.83 10.29 -5.88
CA ARG A 121 -10.99 11.32 -6.52
C ARG A 121 -9.87 10.72 -7.36
N GLU A 122 -9.23 9.66 -6.88
CA GLU A 122 -8.17 8.94 -7.61
C GLU A 122 -8.73 8.30 -8.88
N VAL A 123 -9.90 7.65 -8.78
CA VAL A 123 -10.59 7.07 -9.95
C VAL A 123 -10.99 8.16 -10.95
N PHE A 124 -11.50 9.29 -10.49
CA PHE A 124 -11.80 10.44 -11.34
C PHE A 124 -10.56 10.99 -12.04
N ASP A 125 -9.46 11.17 -11.31
CA ASP A 125 -8.21 11.71 -11.85
C ASP A 125 -7.59 10.78 -12.90
N MET A 126 -7.56 9.48 -12.58
CA MET A 126 -6.87 8.46 -13.38
C MET A 126 -7.69 7.89 -14.56
N PHE A 127 -9.01 7.86 -14.45
CA PHE A 127 -9.92 7.26 -15.45
C PHE A 127 -11.01 8.22 -15.95
N GLY A 128 -11.28 9.34 -15.30
CA GLY A 128 -12.32 10.29 -15.72
C GLY A 128 -13.75 9.85 -15.42
N ILE A 129 -13.92 8.88 -14.52
CA ILE A 129 -15.23 8.42 -14.04
C ILE A 129 -15.70 9.43 -12.98
N ARG A 130 -16.91 9.97 -13.14
CA ARG A 130 -17.45 11.00 -12.23
C ARG A 130 -18.26 10.39 -11.09
N PHE A 131 -18.18 10.98 -9.90
CA PHE A 131 -18.99 10.57 -8.75
C PHE A 131 -20.04 11.63 -8.39
N ASN A 132 -21.32 11.29 -8.55
CA ASN A 132 -22.44 12.19 -8.25
C ASN A 132 -22.57 12.36 -6.73
N GLY A 133 -22.69 13.60 -6.26
CA GLY A 133 -22.84 13.92 -4.84
C GLY A 133 -21.54 13.90 -4.03
N HIS A 134 -20.38 13.65 -4.65
CA HIS A 134 -19.09 13.66 -3.95
C HIS A 134 -18.76 15.08 -3.41
N PRO A 135 -18.31 15.23 -2.16
CA PRO A 135 -18.16 16.55 -1.51
C PRO A 135 -17.14 17.47 -2.18
N HIS A 136 -16.05 16.90 -2.73
CA HIS A 136 -14.99 17.66 -3.39
C HIS A 136 -14.32 16.86 -4.51
N LEU A 137 -15.03 16.69 -5.63
CA LEU A 137 -14.51 15.89 -6.75
C LEU A 137 -13.54 16.71 -7.61
N GLN A 138 -12.26 16.65 -7.27
CA GLN A 138 -11.16 17.26 -8.03
C GLN A 138 -10.00 16.28 -8.18
N ARG A 139 -9.08 16.58 -9.12
CA ARG A 139 -7.82 15.85 -9.26
C ARG A 139 -7.08 15.80 -7.92
N ILE A 140 -6.35 14.71 -7.69
CA ILE A 140 -5.68 14.44 -6.41
C ILE A 140 -4.22 14.08 -6.58
N LEU A 141 -3.84 13.40 -7.66
CA LEU A 141 -2.44 13.03 -7.93
C LEU A 141 -1.85 13.86 -9.08
N MET A 142 -2.66 14.20 -10.09
CA MET A 142 -2.19 14.97 -11.23
C MET A 142 -2.36 16.47 -11.00
N PRO A 143 -1.45 17.30 -11.55
CA PRO A 143 -1.64 18.74 -11.58
C PRO A 143 -2.98 19.11 -12.22
N ARG A 144 -3.59 20.21 -11.76
CA ARG A 144 -4.88 20.68 -12.27
C ARG A 144 -4.88 20.99 -13.77
N THR A 145 -3.72 21.39 -14.28
CA THR A 145 -3.43 21.67 -15.69
C THR A 145 -3.26 20.41 -16.56
N TRP A 146 -3.24 19.22 -15.94
CA TRP A 146 -3.03 17.96 -16.65
C TRP A 146 -4.18 17.65 -17.60
N GLN A 147 -3.84 17.23 -18.81
CA GLN A 147 -4.80 16.89 -19.86
C GLN A 147 -4.93 15.37 -20.00
N GLY A 148 -6.18 14.89 -19.96
CA GLY A 148 -6.50 13.47 -20.02
C GLY A 148 -6.36 12.73 -18.69
N HIS A 149 -6.27 11.41 -18.79
CA HIS A 149 -6.41 10.45 -17.69
C HIS A 149 -5.35 9.35 -17.80
N PRO A 150 -4.30 9.35 -16.95
CA PRO A 150 -3.10 8.53 -17.16
C PRO A 150 -3.30 7.01 -17.22
N LEU A 151 -4.31 6.46 -16.54
CA LEU A 151 -4.55 5.01 -16.49
C LEU A 151 -5.48 4.51 -17.59
N ARG A 152 -6.03 5.40 -18.43
CA ARG A 152 -6.73 4.98 -19.65
C ARG A 152 -5.78 4.29 -20.64
N LYS A 153 -6.29 3.35 -21.43
CA LYS A 153 -5.48 2.53 -22.36
C LYS A 153 -4.91 3.35 -23.52
N GLU A 154 -5.65 4.35 -23.99
CA GLU A 154 -5.26 5.29 -25.04
C GLU A 154 -4.26 6.36 -24.57
N HIS A 155 -4.02 6.51 -23.26
CA HIS A 155 -3.16 7.58 -22.77
C HIS A 155 -1.70 7.35 -23.19
N PRO A 156 -1.07 8.31 -23.89
CA PRO A 156 0.21 8.08 -24.52
C PRO A 156 1.35 7.84 -23.52
N ALA A 157 2.33 7.07 -23.94
CA ALA A 157 3.53 6.79 -23.20
C ALA A 157 4.57 7.90 -23.39
N ARG A 158 4.91 8.63 -22.33
CA ARG A 158 5.88 9.72 -22.45
C ARG A 158 7.25 9.29 -22.99
N ALA A 159 7.74 8.12 -22.58
CA ALA A 159 9.06 7.63 -22.97
C ALA A 159 9.16 7.20 -24.44
N THR A 160 8.03 6.88 -25.09
CA THR A 160 8.03 6.29 -26.44
C THR A 160 7.18 7.06 -27.46
N GLU A 161 6.15 7.78 -27.01
CA GLU A 161 5.11 8.38 -27.86
C GLU A 161 5.00 9.90 -27.69
N MET A 162 5.64 10.49 -26.69
CA MET A 162 5.71 11.95 -26.54
C MET A 162 7.07 12.49 -26.96
N GLY A 163 7.07 13.71 -27.50
CA GLY A 163 8.31 14.44 -27.76
C GLY A 163 9.10 14.77 -26.48
N PRO A 164 10.36 15.25 -26.62
CA PRO A 164 11.18 15.63 -25.49
C PRO A 164 10.46 16.68 -24.64
N PHE A 165 10.52 16.51 -23.32
CA PHE A 165 9.88 17.45 -22.41
C PHE A 165 10.54 18.82 -22.46
N LYS A 166 9.71 19.85 -22.69
CA LYS A 166 10.12 21.25 -22.66
C LYS A 166 9.16 22.03 -21.77
N LEU A 167 9.73 22.88 -20.93
CA LEU A 167 9.02 23.88 -20.12
C LEU A 167 9.27 25.23 -20.77
N PHE A 168 8.38 25.64 -21.66
CA PHE A 168 8.38 27.00 -22.20
C PHE A 168 7.91 27.97 -21.11
N ASP A 169 8.34 29.23 -21.17
CA ASP A 169 8.03 30.25 -20.16
C ASP A 169 6.52 30.36 -19.90
N GLU A 170 5.69 30.39 -20.96
CA GLU A 170 4.22 30.40 -20.83
C GLU A 170 3.66 29.20 -20.06
N LYS A 171 4.26 28.02 -20.27
CA LYS A 171 3.86 26.80 -19.56
C LYS A 171 4.27 26.91 -18.09
N VAL A 172 5.47 27.41 -17.80
CA VAL A 172 5.95 27.64 -16.43
C VAL A 172 5.01 28.60 -15.71
N ASP A 173 4.68 29.74 -16.32
CA ASP A 173 3.78 30.74 -15.74
C ASP A 173 2.41 30.15 -15.44
N ARG A 174 1.86 29.36 -16.36
CA ARG A 174 0.57 28.67 -16.16
C ARG A 174 0.62 27.66 -15.00
N GLU A 175 1.69 26.86 -14.92
CA GLU A 175 1.85 25.91 -13.81
C GLU A 175 2.06 26.65 -12.47
N GLN A 176 2.82 27.74 -12.44
CA GLN A 176 3.01 28.56 -11.24
C GLN A 176 1.71 29.22 -10.78
N HIS A 177 0.91 29.74 -11.72
CA HIS A 177 -0.40 30.30 -11.41
C HIS A 177 -1.35 29.24 -10.86
N ALA A 178 -1.31 28.02 -11.38
CA ALA A 178 -2.13 26.91 -10.88
C ALA A 178 -1.76 26.44 -9.45
N LEU A 179 -0.54 26.76 -8.98
CA LEU A 179 -0.08 26.46 -7.62
C LEU A 179 -0.51 27.52 -6.58
N GLN A 180 -1.00 28.68 -7.04
CA GLN A 180 -1.50 29.73 -6.16
C GLN A 180 -2.68 29.20 -5.34
N PHE A 181 -2.63 29.46 -4.04
CA PHE A 181 -3.62 28.96 -3.11
C PHE A 181 -4.86 29.86 -3.08
N SER A 182 -6.02 29.25 -3.34
CA SER A 182 -7.33 29.88 -3.23
C SER A 182 -8.18 29.09 -2.22
N PRO A 183 -8.48 29.63 -1.02
CA PRO A 183 -9.23 28.92 0.02
C PRO A 183 -10.56 28.32 -0.45
N GLU A 184 -11.30 29.06 -1.27
CA GLU A 184 -12.63 28.71 -1.75
C GLU A 184 -12.63 27.42 -2.57
N GLU A 185 -11.56 27.18 -3.33
CA GLU A 185 -11.43 26.00 -4.20
C GLU A 185 -11.24 24.71 -3.41
N TRP A 186 -10.83 24.82 -2.14
CA TRP A 186 -10.62 23.73 -1.20
C TRP A 186 -11.77 23.61 -0.18
N GLY A 187 -12.84 24.41 -0.34
CA GLY A 187 -13.98 24.43 0.59
C GLY A 187 -13.68 25.12 1.93
N LEU A 188 -12.57 25.83 2.03
CA LEU A 188 -12.14 26.50 3.26
C LEU A 188 -12.79 27.90 3.36
N LYS A 189 -13.29 28.23 4.55
CA LYS A 189 -13.91 29.54 4.83
C LYS A 189 -12.85 30.55 5.24
N ARG A 190 -12.97 31.82 4.82
CA ARG A 190 -12.01 32.88 5.19
C ARG A 190 -12.28 33.54 6.55
N HIS A 191 -13.54 33.55 6.98
CA HIS A 191 -13.96 34.14 8.25
C HIS A 191 -15.09 33.31 8.87
N SER A 192 -15.24 33.44 10.18
CA SER A 192 -16.45 33.13 10.94
C SER A 192 -17.13 34.43 11.36
N ASP A 193 -18.26 34.35 12.06
CA ASP A 193 -18.95 35.55 12.57
C ASP A 193 -18.07 36.35 13.55
N ASP A 194 -17.12 35.68 14.22
CA ASP A 194 -16.32 36.24 15.32
C ASP A 194 -14.80 36.39 15.01
N ALA A 195 -14.29 35.79 13.91
CA ALA A 195 -12.85 35.77 13.62
C ALA A 195 -12.50 35.59 12.13
N ASP A 196 -11.41 36.24 11.69
CA ASP A 196 -10.74 35.98 10.41
C ASP A 196 -9.73 34.84 10.54
N PHE A 197 -9.77 33.88 9.61
CA PHE A 197 -8.87 32.73 9.64
C PHE A 197 -7.55 33.01 8.94
N MET A 198 -6.46 32.48 9.51
CA MET A 198 -5.14 32.49 8.89
C MET A 198 -4.91 31.20 8.10
N PHE A 199 -4.33 31.32 6.91
CA PHE A 199 -3.94 30.16 6.09
C PHE A 199 -2.43 29.98 6.10
N LEU A 200 -1.97 28.80 6.49
CA LEU A 200 -0.56 28.45 6.51
C LEU A 200 -0.29 27.27 5.58
N ASN A 201 0.65 27.44 4.64
CA ASN A 201 1.15 26.33 3.82
C ASN A 201 2.37 25.71 4.49
N ILE A 202 2.24 24.45 4.90
CA ILE A 202 3.38 23.64 5.34
C ILE A 202 3.82 22.76 4.18
N GLY A 203 5.04 23.00 3.70
CA GLY A 203 5.57 22.36 2.50
C GLY A 203 5.24 23.13 1.20
N PRO A 204 5.53 22.56 0.02
CA PRO A 204 5.99 21.19 -0.21
C PRO A 204 7.42 20.91 0.29
N GLN A 205 8.23 21.95 0.52
CA GLN A 205 9.57 21.80 1.10
C GLN A 205 9.53 22.19 2.59
N HIS A 206 9.48 21.20 3.48
CA HIS A 206 9.58 21.42 4.92
C HIS A 206 10.27 20.23 5.60
N PRO A 207 11.17 20.43 6.59
CA PRO A 207 11.85 19.30 7.25
C PRO A 207 10.88 18.29 7.89
N GLY A 208 9.86 18.79 8.59
CA GLY A 208 8.87 17.96 9.27
C GLY A 208 7.84 17.26 8.37
N THR A 209 7.91 17.45 7.04
CA THR A 209 7.07 16.71 6.09
C THR A 209 7.79 15.52 5.45
N HIS A 210 9.09 15.33 5.75
CA HIS A 210 9.94 14.24 5.23
C HIS A 210 9.87 14.04 3.72
N GLY A 211 9.90 15.16 3.00
CA GLY A 211 9.89 15.23 1.54
C GLY A 211 8.85 16.22 1.02
N VAL A 212 8.40 15.98 -0.21
CA VAL A 212 7.50 16.83 -1.00
C VAL A 212 6.02 16.58 -0.66
N LEU A 213 5.56 17.07 0.49
CA LEU A 213 4.15 17.06 0.90
C LEU A 213 3.71 18.46 1.27
N ARG A 214 2.56 18.86 0.77
CA ARG A 214 1.95 20.16 1.08
C ARG A 214 0.71 19.93 1.93
N ILE A 215 0.65 20.57 3.09
CA ILE A 215 -0.55 20.61 3.93
C ILE A 215 -0.94 22.07 4.11
N ILE A 216 -2.15 22.39 3.68
CA ILE A 216 -2.74 23.71 3.86
C ILE A 216 -3.50 23.68 5.18
N LEU A 217 -3.15 24.55 6.12
CA LEU A 217 -3.83 24.68 7.40
C LEU A 217 -4.72 25.91 7.41
N GLN A 218 -5.93 25.75 7.91
CA GLN A 218 -6.80 26.83 8.33
C GLN A 218 -6.69 26.97 9.85
N LEU A 219 -6.25 28.15 10.31
CA LEU A 219 -5.91 28.42 11.69
C LEU A 219 -6.79 29.51 12.30
N ASP A 220 -7.18 29.31 13.56
CA ASP A 220 -7.70 30.34 14.44
C ASP A 220 -6.69 30.55 15.59
N GLY A 221 -5.90 31.62 15.48
CA GLY A 221 -4.70 31.80 16.28
C GLY A 221 -3.69 30.67 16.05
N GLU A 222 -3.47 29.84 17.08
CA GLU A 222 -2.58 28.67 17.01
C GLU A 222 -3.31 27.35 16.73
N ASN A 223 -4.65 27.34 16.82
CA ASN A 223 -5.45 26.13 16.74
C ASN A 223 -5.82 25.82 15.29
N ILE A 224 -5.69 24.54 14.91
CA ILE A 224 -6.08 24.04 13.59
C ILE A 224 -7.60 23.85 13.57
N ILE A 225 -8.28 24.59 12.69
CA ILE A 225 -9.71 24.45 12.42
C ILE A 225 -9.96 23.38 11.36
N ASP A 226 -9.12 23.38 10.33
CA ASP A 226 -9.16 22.41 9.24
C ASP A 226 -7.77 22.26 8.61
N ALA A 227 -7.55 21.14 7.93
CA ALA A 227 -6.31 20.85 7.23
C ALA A 227 -6.61 20.17 5.90
N VAL A 228 -5.88 20.54 4.85
CA VAL A 228 -6.01 19.94 3.52
C VAL A 228 -4.66 19.41 3.05
N PRO A 229 -4.44 18.08 3.13
CA PRO A 229 -3.30 17.44 2.49
C PRO A 229 -3.42 17.46 0.96
N ASP A 230 -2.44 18.09 0.30
CA ASP A 230 -2.24 18.15 -1.14
C ASP A 230 -1.07 17.23 -1.52
N ILE A 231 -1.36 16.19 -2.30
CA ILE A 231 -0.46 15.07 -2.62
C ILE A 231 -0.22 14.98 -4.14
N GLY A 232 0.53 13.98 -4.61
CA GLY A 232 0.80 13.77 -6.04
C GLY A 232 2.12 14.33 -6.55
N PHE A 233 2.87 15.07 -5.72
CA PHE A 233 4.17 15.65 -6.10
C PHE A 233 5.24 14.59 -6.44
N HIS A 234 5.10 13.37 -5.92
CA HIS A 234 5.96 12.23 -6.19
C HIS A 234 5.25 11.14 -7.00
N HIS A 235 4.13 11.46 -7.68
CA HIS A 235 3.44 10.49 -8.53
C HIS A 235 4.30 10.17 -9.77
N ARG A 236 4.61 8.88 -9.96
CA ARG A 236 5.48 8.42 -11.07
C ARG A 236 4.74 7.49 -12.03
N GLY A 237 3.45 7.25 -11.82
CA GLY A 237 2.64 6.37 -12.64
C GLY A 237 3.08 4.91 -12.51
N ALA A 238 3.42 4.46 -11.30
CA ALA A 238 3.92 3.10 -11.06
C ALA A 238 2.94 2.02 -11.56
N GLU A 239 1.64 2.26 -11.43
CA GLU A 239 0.59 1.37 -11.95
C GLU A 239 0.61 1.29 -13.49
N LYS A 240 0.77 2.43 -14.18
CA LYS A 240 0.83 2.46 -15.64
C LYS A 240 2.09 1.80 -16.18
N MET A 241 3.20 1.90 -15.45
CA MET A 241 4.43 1.17 -15.79
C MET A 241 4.24 -0.34 -15.70
N GLY A 242 3.42 -0.83 -14.76
CA GLY A 242 3.07 -2.25 -14.67
C GLY A 242 2.32 -2.78 -15.88
N GLU A 243 1.56 -1.93 -16.58
CA GLU A 243 0.85 -2.29 -17.82
C GLU A 243 1.78 -2.33 -19.06
N ARG A 244 3.00 -1.80 -18.95
CA ARG A 244 3.94 -1.64 -20.08
C ARG A 244 5.24 -2.41 -19.92
N GLN A 245 5.50 -2.92 -18.72
CA GLN A 245 6.65 -3.76 -18.42
C GLN A 245 6.21 -5.22 -18.34
N SER A 246 7.13 -6.13 -18.67
CA SER A 246 6.86 -7.55 -18.44
C SER A 246 6.69 -7.82 -16.94
N TRP A 247 6.01 -8.92 -16.59
CA TRP A 247 5.84 -9.33 -15.19
C TRP A 247 7.17 -9.40 -14.42
N HIS A 248 8.25 -9.85 -15.07
CA HIS A 248 9.56 -9.94 -14.43
C HIS A 248 10.29 -8.59 -14.39
N THR A 249 10.24 -7.78 -15.45
CA THR A 249 10.95 -6.49 -15.49
C THR A 249 10.28 -5.40 -14.64
N TYR A 250 9.02 -5.60 -14.25
CA TYR A 250 8.31 -4.69 -13.35
C TYR A 250 8.74 -4.80 -11.87
N ILE A 251 9.29 -5.94 -11.44
CA ILE A 251 9.68 -6.22 -10.04
C ILE A 251 10.43 -5.04 -9.37
N PRO A 252 11.43 -4.38 -10.00
CA PRO A 252 12.15 -3.27 -9.38
C PRO A 252 11.34 -2.00 -9.12
N TYR A 253 10.16 -1.84 -9.72
CA TYR A 253 9.26 -0.74 -9.39
C TYR A 253 8.63 -0.94 -8.01
N THR A 254 8.34 -2.18 -7.64
CA THR A 254 7.67 -2.50 -6.37
C THR A 254 8.55 -2.13 -5.17
N ASP A 255 9.86 -2.38 -5.23
CA ASP A 255 10.86 -1.95 -4.24
C ASP A 255 10.91 -0.43 -4.02
N ARG A 256 10.42 0.36 -5.00
CA ARG A 256 10.48 1.82 -5.01
C ARG A 256 9.16 2.49 -4.64
N VAL A 257 8.08 1.72 -4.47
CA VAL A 257 6.79 2.23 -3.97
C VAL A 257 6.97 2.64 -2.52
N ASP A 258 7.36 1.72 -1.63
CA ASP A 258 7.90 2.08 -0.31
C ASP A 258 9.38 1.69 -0.25
N TYR A 259 10.23 2.70 -0.47
CA TYR A 259 11.68 2.56 -0.52
C TYR A 259 12.34 2.28 0.84
N LEU A 260 11.58 2.35 1.95
CA LEU A 260 12.06 1.95 3.28
C LEU A 260 11.74 0.48 3.56
N GLY A 261 10.53 0.04 3.20
CA GLY A 261 10.08 -1.34 3.37
C GLY A 261 10.70 -2.35 2.39
N GLY A 262 11.36 -1.88 1.33
CA GLY A 262 12.13 -2.67 0.37
C GLY A 262 11.34 -3.90 -0.12
N VAL A 263 11.86 -5.09 0.22
CA VAL A 263 11.32 -6.39 -0.23
C VAL A 263 9.89 -6.69 0.20
N ASN A 264 9.33 -5.96 1.18
CA ASN A 264 7.94 -6.16 1.62
C ASN A 264 6.92 -5.86 0.50
N ASN A 265 7.19 -4.85 -0.34
CA ASN A 265 6.34 -4.55 -1.51
C ASN A 265 6.48 -5.61 -2.60
N ASN A 266 7.71 -6.05 -2.84
CA ASN A 266 7.99 -7.14 -3.77
C ASN A 266 7.21 -8.40 -3.42
N LEU A 267 7.16 -8.76 -2.14
CA LEU A 267 6.47 -9.96 -1.70
C LEU A 267 4.98 -9.93 -2.04
N ALA A 268 4.30 -8.80 -1.79
CA ALA A 268 2.88 -8.65 -2.12
C ALA A 268 2.61 -8.84 -3.62
N TYR A 269 3.44 -8.21 -4.47
CA TYR A 269 3.35 -8.36 -5.93
C TYR A 269 3.61 -9.80 -6.37
N LEU A 270 4.69 -10.41 -5.90
CA LEU A 270 5.10 -11.75 -6.31
C LEU A 270 4.10 -12.81 -5.87
N LEU A 271 3.55 -12.72 -4.66
CA LEU A 271 2.51 -13.64 -4.21
C LEU A 271 1.26 -13.56 -5.10
N ALA A 272 0.88 -12.36 -5.56
CA ALA A 272 -0.24 -12.21 -6.49
C ALA A 272 0.07 -12.81 -7.87
N VAL A 273 1.28 -12.61 -8.40
CA VAL A 273 1.72 -13.22 -9.68
C VAL A 273 1.82 -14.74 -9.57
N GLU A 274 2.38 -15.25 -8.48
CA GLU A 274 2.51 -16.69 -8.20
C GLU A 274 1.13 -17.35 -8.07
N LYS A 275 0.17 -16.66 -7.44
CA LYS A 275 -1.23 -17.13 -7.36
C LYS A 275 -1.94 -17.13 -8.72
N LEU A 276 -1.72 -16.11 -9.56
CA LEU A 276 -2.23 -16.10 -10.95
C LEU A 276 -1.68 -17.27 -11.76
N ALA A 277 -0.39 -17.54 -11.63
CA ALA A 277 0.33 -18.54 -12.40
C ALA A 277 0.17 -19.97 -11.85
N GLY A 278 -0.29 -20.14 -10.60
CA GLY A 278 -0.35 -21.44 -9.94
C GLY A 278 1.04 -21.98 -9.55
N ILE A 279 1.98 -21.10 -9.22
CA ILE A 279 3.36 -21.48 -8.87
C ILE A 279 3.45 -21.75 -7.37
N GLU A 280 3.90 -22.94 -7.00
CA GLU A 280 4.28 -23.27 -5.63
C GLU A 280 5.76 -22.93 -5.39
N VAL A 281 6.02 -22.14 -4.34
CA VAL A 281 7.37 -21.70 -3.97
C VAL A 281 7.96 -22.68 -2.94
N PRO A 282 9.21 -23.14 -3.11
CA PRO A 282 9.85 -24.05 -2.15
C PRO A 282 9.96 -23.47 -0.74
N LEU A 283 9.90 -24.34 0.28
CA LEU A 283 9.92 -23.93 1.69
C LEU A 283 11.16 -23.09 2.06
N ARG A 284 12.34 -23.46 1.55
CA ARG A 284 13.58 -22.68 1.78
C ARG A 284 13.46 -21.25 1.24
N ALA A 285 12.91 -21.07 0.05
CA ALA A 285 12.70 -19.75 -0.54
C ALA A 285 11.67 -18.93 0.26
N GLN A 286 10.62 -19.57 0.80
CA GLN A 286 9.65 -18.92 1.68
C GLN A 286 10.31 -18.39 2.96
N VAL A 287 11.13 -19.20 3.65
CA VAL A 287 11.82 -18.79 4.88
C VAL A 287 12.85 -17.69 4.61
N ILE A 288 13.60 -17.76 3.49
CA ILE A 288 14.50 -16.67 3.06
C ILE A 288 13.72 -15.36 2.86
N ARG A 289 12.55 -15.42 2.21
CA ARG A 289 11.71 -14.25 1.99
C ARG A 289 11.24 -13.63 3.31
N ILE A 290 10.77 -14.44 4.25
CA ILE A 290 10.34 -13.98 5.58
C ILE A 290 11.50 -13.32 6.33
N MET A 291 12.67 -13.96 6.38
CA MET A 291 13.84 -13.41 7.06
C MET A 291 14.21 -12.02 6.51
N LEU A 292 14.25 -11.87 5.18
CA LEU A 292 14.56 -10.58 4.55
C LEU A 292 13.43 -9.55 4.79
N CYS A 293 12.16 -9.95 4.73
CA CYS A 293 11.03 -9.06 5.04
C CYS A 293 11.11 -8.50 6.47
N GLU A 294 11.45 -9.32 7.45
CA GLU A 294 11.54 -8.91 8.85
C GLU A 294 12.81 -8.09 9.13
N LEU A 295 13.93 -8.35 8.45
CA LEU A 295 15.09 -7.45 8.47
C LEU A 295 14.75 -6.06 7.89
N PHE A 296 14.02 -6.00 6.77
CA PHE A 296 13.53 -4.74 6.22
C PHE A 296 12.47 -4.08 7.11
N ARG A 297 11.67 -4.84 7.87
CA ARG A 297 10.74 -4.29 8.86
C ARG A 297 11.50 -3.56 9.97
N ILE A 298 12.55 -4.18 10.52
CA ILE A 298 13.44 -3.54 11.50
C ILE A 298 14.10 -2.29 10.88
N ALA A 299 14.65 -2.40 9.67
CA ALA A 299 15.31 -1.28 9.01
C ALA A 299 14.37 -0.09 8.74
N SER A 300 13.12 -0.35 8.36
CA SER A 300 12.08 0.67 8.16
C SER A 300 11.72 1.37 9.47
N HIS A 301 11.44 0.59 10.52
CA HIS A 301 11.10 1.14 11.84
C HIS A 301 12.25 1.92 12.49
N LEU A 302 13.52 1.55 12.25
CA LEU A 302 14.66 2.32 12.75
C LEU A 302 14.75 3.72 12.14
N VAL A 303 14.48 3.87 10.83
CA VAL A 303 14.42 5.19 10.19
C VAL A 303 13.27 5.99 10.79
N TRP A 304 12.07 5.42 10.76
CA TRP A 304 10.87 6.06 11.26
C TRP A 304 11.03 6.51 12.72
N TYR A 305 11.58 5.65 13.58
CA TYR A 305 11.71 5.94 14.99
C TYR A 305 12.74 7.06 15.25
N GLY A 306 13.83 7.08 14.48
CA GLY A 306 14.84 8.12 14.55
C GLY A 306 14.31 9.47 14.06
N THR A 307 13.62 9.49 12.92
CA THR A 307 13.03 10.72 12.37
C THR A 307 11.88 11.23 13.22
N PHE A 308 11.05 10.35 13.77
CA PHE A 308 9.95 10.75 14.66
C PHE A 308 10.48 11.44 15.93
N ALA A 309 11.55 10.90 16.54
CA ALA A 309 12.20 11.56 17.66
C ALA A 309 12.79 12.92 17.24
N GLN A 310 13.36 13.02 16.04
CA GLN A 310 13.93 14.24 15.47
C GLN A 310 12.87 15.33 15.26
N ASP A 311 11.68 14.99 14.76
CA ASP A 311 10.58 15.93 14.54
C ASP A 311 10.08 16.55 15.85
N LEU A 312 10.20 15.81 16.95
CA LEU A 312 9.87 16.28 18.30
C LEU A 312 11.02 17.05 18.97
N GLY A 313 12.15 17.20 18.27
CA GLY A 313 13.32 17.98 18.70
C GLY A 313 14.48 17.16 19.27
N GLN A 314 14.40 15.82 19.33
CA GLN A 314 15.52 14.98 19.76
C GLN A 314 16.44 14.64 18.57
N LEU A 315 17.53 15.40 18.43
CA LEU A 315 18.41 15.27 17.25
C LEU A 315 19.40 14.09 17.30
N SER A 316 19.82 13.63 18.47
CA SER A 316 20.83 12.56 18.58
C SER A 316 20.35 11.14 18.21
N PRO A 317 19.12 10.70 18.58
CA PRO A 317 18.64 9.34 18.32
C PRO A 317 18.74 8.89 16.86
N VAL A 318 18.47 9.78 15.91
CA VAL A 318 18.49 9.45 14.47
C VAL A 318 19.85 8.90 14.02
N PHE A 319 20.96 9.47 14.51
CA PHE A 319 22.31 9.01 14.12
C PHE A 319 22.62 7.60 14.64
N TYR A 320 22.16 7.28 15.86
CA TYR A 320 22.36 5.95 16.44
C TYR A 320 21.53 4.90 15.70
N MET A 321 20.26 5.19 15.42
CA MET A 321 19.37 4.28 14.71
C MET A 321 19.78 4.08 13.25
N PHE A 322 20.33 5.11 12.60
CA PHE A 322 20.93 4.97 11.27
C PHE A 322 22.17 4.06 11.28
N THR A 323 22.99 4.14 12.33
CA THR A 323 24.15 3.23 12.49
C THR A 323 23.69 1.78 12.60
N ASP A 324 22.63 1.51 13.37
CA ASP A 324 22.10 0.15 13.52
C ASP A 324 21.38 -0.33 12.26
N ARG A 325 20.71 0.57 11.54
CA ARG A 325 20.16 0.28 10.21
C ARG A 325 21.27 -0.12 9.23
N GLU A 326 22.43 0.50 9.33
CA GLU A 326 23.55 0.19 8.45
C GLU A 326 24.09 -1.22 8.66
N ARG A 327 24.08 -1.72 9.89
CA ARG A 327 24.38 -3.13 10.19
C ARG A 327 23.38 -4.08 9.52
N VAL A 328 22.11 -3.70 9.45
CA VAL A 328 21.10 -4.49 8.71
C VAL A 328 21.39 -4.48 7.21
N PHE A 329 21.82 -3.33 6.67
CA PHE A 329 22.22 -3.22 5.27
C PHE A 329 23.51 -3.96 4.92
N GLU A 330 24.46 -4.11 5.83
CA GLU A 330 25.63 -4.99 5.63
C GLU A 330 25.21 -6.44 5.41
N ILE A 331 24.21 -6.93 6.17
CA ILE A 331 23.65 -8.28 6.00
C ILE A 331 22.95 -8.39 4.64
N ILE A 332 22.10 -7.42 4.31
CA ILE A 332 21.34 -7.42 3.05
C ILE A 332 22.28 -7.32 1.84
N GLU A 333 23.32 -6.49 1.91
CA GLU A 333 24.34 -6.38 0.86
C GLU A 333 25.09 -7.70 0.68
N ALA A 334 25.49 -8.35 1.78
CA ALA A 334 26.17 -9.64 1.71
C ALA A 334 25.30 -10.70 1.01
N ILE A 335 23.98 -10.71 1.26
CA ILE A 335 23.06 -11.67 0.67
C ILE A 335 22.71 -11.30 -0.79
N CYS A 336 22.37 -10.05 -1.05
CA CYS A 336 21.71 -9.64 -2.29
C CYS A 336 22.60 -8.86 -3.26
N GLY A 337 23.73 -8.32 -2.79
CA GLY A 337 24.61 -7.41 -3.53
C GLY A 337 24.09 -5.96 -3.64
N GLY A 338 22.86 -5.70 -3.21
CA GLY A 338 22.26 -4.36 -3.17
C GLY A 338 21.76 -4.02 -1.77
N ARG A 339 21.78 -2.75 -1.39
CA ARG A 339 21.48 -2.28 -0.02
C ARG A 339 20.00 -1.94 0.17
N MET A 340 19.52 -0.89 -0.51
CA MET A 340 18.13 -0.41 -0.37
C MET A 340 17.13 -1.11 -1.31
N HIS A 341 17.56 -1.41 -2.53
CA HIS A 341 16.72 -2.02 -3.57
C HIS A 341 17.35 -3.33 -4.04
N PRO A 342 17.30 -4.38 -3.21
CA PRO A 342 18.07 -5.60 -3.43
C PRO A 342 17.57 -6.40 -4.64
N ASN A 343 16.31 -6.23 -5.06
CA ASN A 343 15.72 -6.99 -6.16
C ASN A 343 16.03 -8.50 -6.04
N TRP A 344 15.93 -9.07 -4.84
CA TRP A 344 16.31 -10.46 -4.60
C TRP A 344 15.18 -11.44 -4.88
N PHE A 345 13.94 -11.03 -4.61
CA PHE A 345 12.79 -11.88 -4.86
C PHE A 345 12.48 -11.95 -6.35
N ARG A 346 12.06 -13.13 -6.80
CA ARG A 346 11.79 -13.47 -8.19
C ARG A 346 10.53 -14.31 -8.29
N ILE A 347 9.94 -14.36 -9.48
CA ILE A 347 8.74 -15.17 -9.72
C ILE A 347 9.11 -16.64 -9.47
N GLY A 348 8.49 -17.26 -8.47
CA GLY A 348 8.74 -18.65 -8.08
C GLY A 348 9.86 -18.86 -7.06
N GLY A 349 10.39 -17.80 -6.42
CA GLY A 349 11.35 -17.95 -5.33
C GLY A 349 12.29 -16.75 -5.15
N VAL A 350 13.59 -17.02 -5.03
CA VAL A 350 14.63 -15.99 -4.91
C VAL A 350 15.65 -16.09 -6.05
N ALA A 351 16.44 -15.04 -6.25
CA ALA A 351 17.39 -14.94 -7.35
C ALA A 351 18.49 -16.01 -7.27
N GLN A 352 19.09 -16.16 -6.09
CA GLN A 352 20.11 -17.16 -5.76
C GLN A 352 19.91 -17.63 -4.30
N ASP A 353 20.60 -18.71 -3.92
CA ASP A 353 20.62 -19.16 -2.52
C ASP A 353 21.47 -18.23 -1.63
N LEU A 354 21.33 -18.37 -0.31
CA LEU A 354 22.10 -17.60 0.68
C LEU A 354 23.61 -17.88 0.56
N PRO A 355 24.47 -16.86 0.67
CA PRO A 355 25.92 -17.01 0.58
C PRO A 355 26.50 -17.75 1.79
N LYS A 356 27.65 -18.41 1.64
CA LYS A 356 28.33 -19.05 2.78
C LYS A 356 28.67 -18.03 3.87
N GLY A 357 28.30 -18.32 5.12
CA GLY A 357 28.53 -17.43 6.27
C GLY A 357 27.41 -16.41 6.56
N TRP A 358 26.29 -16.46 5.83
CA TRP A 358 25.11 -15.62 6.08
C TRP A 358 24.60 -15.75 7.53
N ASP A 359 24.66 -16.96 8.07
CA ASP A 359 24.21 -17.37 9.39
C ASP A 359 24.98 -16.65 10.50
N THR A 360 26.29 -16.50 10.33
CA THR A 360 27.15 -15.78 11.29
C THR A 360 26.80 -14.29 11.35
N LEU A 361 26.55 -13.67 10.18
CA LEU A 361 26.16 -12.26 10.11
C LEU A 361 24.81 -12.00 10.81
N VAL A 362 23.82 -12.83 10.52
CA VAL A 362 22.49 -12.74 11.15
C VAL A 362 22.58 -12.99 12.66
N LYS A 363 23.32 -14.03 13.08
CA LYS A 363 23.52 -14.35 14.50
C LYS A 363 24.11 -13.18 15.28
N ASN A 364 25.18 -12.57 14.76
CA ASN A 364 25.83 -11.43 15.40
C ASN A 364 24.87 -10.25 15.60
N PHE A 365 23.98 -10.01 14.63
CA PHE A 365 22.98 -8.95 14.75
C PHE A 365 21.89 -9.29 15.77
N VAL A 366 21.38 -10.52 15.76
CA VAL A 366 20.37 -11.01 16.72
C VAL A 366 20.87 -10.91 18.16
N GLU A 367 22.15 -11.18 18.41
CA GLU A 367 22.75 -11.04 19.75
C GLU A 367 23.00 -9.56 20.15
N TYR A 368 23.32 -8.70 19.18
CA TYR A 368 23.66 -7.29 19.40
C TYR A 368 22.43 -6.39 19.64
N PHE A 369 21.41 -6.52 18.80
CA PHE A 369 20.30 -5.57 18.69
C PHE A 369 19.40 -5.45 19.94
N PRO A 370 19.11 -6.52 20.73
CA PRO A 370 18.28 -6.41 21.93
C PRO A 370 18.82 -5.40 22.95
N ARG A 371 20.15 -5.30 23.08
CA ARG A 371 20.78 -4.30 23.97
C ARG A 371 20.51 -2.89 23.48
N LYS A 372 20.59 -2.65 22.17
CA LYS A 372 20.32 -1.35 21.56
C LYS A 372 18.86 -0.92 21.68
N LEU A 373 17.91 -1.83 21.49
CA LEU A 373 16.49 -1.52 21.74
C LEU A 373 16.25 -1.04 23.19
N ARG A 374 16.89 -1.65 24.19
CA ARG A 374 16.79 -1.18 25.59
C ARG A 374 17.40 0.21 25.81
N GLU A 375 18.49 0.53 25.11
CA GLU A 375 19.08 1.87 25.13
C GLU A 375 18.12 2.90 24.50
N TYR A 376 17.49 2.56 23.37
CA TYR A 376 16.50 3.42 22.71
C TYR A 376 15.24 3.63 23.55
N ASP A 377 14.74 2.59 24.23
CA ASP A 377 13.63 2.72 25.17
C ASP A 377 13.95 3.74 26.26
N LYS A 378 15.16 3.71 26.82
CA LYS A 378 15.58 4.63 27.88
C LYS A 378 15.72 6.06 27.36
N MET A 379 16.25 6.23 26.16
CA MET A 379 16.54 7.54 25.57
C MET A 379 15.29 8.25 25.03
N VAL A 380 14.38 7.51 24.39
CA VAL A 380 13.23 8.06 23.66
C VAL A 380 11.90 7.63 24.30
N MET A 381 11.53 6.34 24.29
CA MET A 381 10.20 5.92 24.80
C MET A 381 9.92 6.34 26.24
N LYS A 382 10.91 6.20 27.13
CA LYS A 382 10.79 6.53 28.56
C LYS A 382 11.03 8.01 28.84
N ASN A 383 11.43 8.80 27.84
CA ASN A 383 11.67 10.23 27.99
C ASN A 383 10.37 10.97 28.32
N TYR A 384 10.43 11.89 29.28
CA TYR A 384 9.28 12.68 29.71
C TYR A 384 8.75 13.58 28.60
N LEU A 385 9.62 14.31 27.90
CA LEU A 385 9.23 15.23 26.83
C LEU A 385 8.61 14.50 25.65
N PHE A 386 9.18 13.36 25.27
CA PHE A 386 8.60 12.51 24.22
C PHE A 386 7.17 12.11 24.56
N LYS A 387 6.93 11.64 25.80
CA LYS A 387 5.58 11.29 26.26
C LYS A 387 4.63 12.48 26.27
N VAL A 388 5.05 13.64 26.76
CA VAL A 388 4.20 14.85 26.79
C VAL A 388 3.80 15.29 25.39
N ARG A 389 4.68 15.11 24.39
CA ARG A 389 4.43 15.51 22.99
C ARG A 389 3.76 14.45 22.13
N THR A 390 3.43 13.28 22.67
CA THR A 390 2.83 12.18 21.87
C THR A 390 1.63 11.53 22.54
N LYS A 391 1.58 11.51 23.87
CA LYS A 391 0.47 10.95 24.62
C LYS A 391 -0.73 11.89 24.55
N GLY A 392 -1.85 11.37 24.12
CA GLY A 392 -3.08 12.13 23.94
C GLY A 392 -3.10 13.07 22.72
N ILE A 393 -2.18 12.91 21.78
CA ILE A 393 -2.13 13.69 20.54
C ILE A 393 -2.48 12.79 19.35
N GLY A 394 -3.28 13.31 18.43
CA GLY A 394 -3.72 12.57 17.23
C GLY A 394 -4.49 11.29 17.59
N ILE A 395 -5.37 11.38 18.59
CA ILE A 395 -6.22 10.28 19.04
C ILE A 395 -7.27 10.00 17.97
N TYR A 396 -7.52 8.72 17.70
CA TYR A 396 -8.71 8.25 17.02
C TYR A 396 -9.18 6.93 17.62
N THR A 397 -10.48 6.68 17.52
CA THR A 397 -11.11 5.44 17.99
C THR A 397 -10.91 4.30 16.99
N LEU A 398 -11.14 3.06 17.44
CA LEU A 398 -11.12 1.89 16.57
C LEU A 398 -12.15 1.99 15.43
N GLU A 399 -13.34 2.53 15.74
CA GLU A 399 -14.41 2.72 14.74
C GLU A 399 -13.96 3.69 13.65
N GLU A 400 -13.39 4.84 14.02
CA GLU A 400 -12.85 5.81 13.07
C GLU A 400 -11.69 5.19 12.26
N ALA A 401 -10.77 4.47 12.90
CA ALA A 401 -9.68 3.81 12.19
C ALA A 401 -10.20 2.87 11.07
N ILE A 402 -11.24 2.09 11.37
CA ILE A 402 -11.87 1.17 10.41
C ILE A 402 -12.59 1.92 9.29
N GLU A 403 -13.37 2.96 9.63
CA GLU A 403 -14.13 3.78 8.67
C GLU A 403 -13.23 4.56 7.70
N TRP A 404 -12.04 4.98 8.15
CA TRP A 404 -11.03 5.67 7.35
C TRP A 404 -10.04 4.73 6.65
N GLY A 405 -10.20 3.41 6.78
CA GLY A 405 -9.35 2.43 6.08
C GLY A 405 -7.92 2.32 6.64
N VAL A 406 -7.70 2.76 7.88
CA VAL A 406 -6.43 2.61 8.60
C VAL A 406 -6.16 1.13 8.83
N THR A 407 -4.89 0.73 8.69
CA THR A 407 -4.45 -0.67 8.76
C THR A 407 -3.11 -0.79 9.49
N GLY A 408 -2.77 -2.00 9.94
CA GLY A 408 -1.49 -2.28 10.59
C GLY A 408 -1.34 -1.63 11.98
N PRO A 409 -0.20 -0.95 12.26
CA PRO A 409 0.07 -0.39 13.58
C PRO A 409 -1.00 0.58 14.09
N GLY A 410 -1.70 1.29 13.18
CA GLY A 410 -2.78 2.20 13.56
C GLY A 410 -4.00 1.49 14.18
N LEU A 411 -4.42 0.35 13.62
CA LEU A 411 -5.49 -0.48 14.21
C LEU A 411 -5.05 -1.11 15.53
N ARG A 412 -3.81 -1.60 15.57
CA ARG A 412 -3.20 -2.20 16.77
C ARG A 412 -3.04 -1.19 17.91
N ALA A 413 -2.81 0.09 17.61
CA ALA A 413 -2.76 1.16 18.61
C ALA A 413 -4.13 1.45 19.25
N CYS A 414 -5.22 1.07 18.60
CA CYS A 414 -6.60 1.25 19.08
C CYS A 414 -7.18 0.02 19.80
N GLY A 415 -6.37 -1.00 20.07
CA GLY A 415 -6.80 -2.19 20.80
C GLY A 415 -7.18 -3.39 19.92
N LEU A 416 -7.16 -3.27 18.59
CA LEU A 416 -7.53 -4.38 17.72
C LEU A 416 -6.33 -5.30 17.48
N GLU A 417 -6.40 -6.51 18.03
CA GLU A 417 -5.40 -7.57 17.84
C GLU A 417 -5.51 -8.19 16.42
N TRP A 418 -5.11 -7.41 15.42
CA TRP A 418 -5.16 -7.81 14.01
C TRP A 418 -3.82 -7.63 13.31
N ASP A 419 -3.33 -8.73 12.72
CA ASP A 419 -2.13 -8.79 11.89
C ASP A 419 -2.35 -9.86 10.81
N MET A 420 -2.14 -9.52 9.54
CA MET A 420 -2.35 -10.45 8.44
C MET A 420 -1.45 -11.69 8.58
N ARG A 421 -0.23 -11.55 9.10
CA ARG A 421 0.72 -12.68 9.25
C ARG A 421 0.20 -13.78 10.17
N LYS A 422 -0.73 -13.47 11.07
CA LYS A 422 -1.39 -14.46 11.96
C LYS A 422 -2.82 -14.77 11.57
N LYS A 423 -3.64 -13.74 11.29
CA LYS A 423 -5.08 -13.92 11.03
C LYS A 423 -5.33 -14.50 9.64
N ARG A 424 -4.48 -14.17 8.66
CA ARG A 424 -4.53 -14.68 7.28
C ARG A 424 -3.10 -14.98 6.79
N PRO A 425 -2.43 -15.99 7.37
CA PRO A 425 -1.02 -16.24 7.12
C PRO A 425 -0.76 -16.48 5.63
N TYR A 426 0.42 -16.06 5.18
CA TYR A 426 0.88 -16.19 3.81
C TYR A 426 2.38 -16.51 3.81
N GLY A 427 2.86 -17.19 2.76
CA GLY A 427 4.29 -17.40 2.55
C GLY A 427 5.03 -18.07 3.70
N GLY A 428 4.35 -18.83 4.57
CA GLY A 428 4.95 -19.60 5.65
C GLY A 428 4.96 -18.94 7.04
N TYR A 429 4.38 -17.75 7.23
CA TYR A 429 4.35 -17.06 8.55
C TYR A 429 3.64 -17.87 9.66
N GLU A 430 2.75 -18.79 9.29
CA GLU A 430 2.06 -19.71 10.21
C GLU A 430 3.01 -20.63 11.00
N ASN A 431 4.24 -20.83 10.52
CA ASN A 431 5.24 -21.68 11.16
C ASN A 431 6.09 -20.95 12.20
N PHE A 432 5.89 -19.65 12.43
CA PHE A 432 6.70 -18.82 13.31
C PHE A 432 5.93 -18.38 14.56
N ALA A 433 6.58 -18.46 15.72
CA ALA A 433 6.02 -18.03 16.99
C ALA A 433 6.40 -16.57 17.28
N PHE A 434 5.42 -15.67 17.25
CA PHE A 434 5.56 -14.27 17.65
C PHE A 434 4.25 -13.76 18.26
N GLU A 435 4.24 -12.58 18.87
CA GLU A 435 3.05 -11.97 19.45
C GLU A 435 2.61 -10.74 18.65
N ILE A 436 1.31 -10.45 18.65
CA ILE A 436 0.78 -9.24 18.00
C ILE A 436 0.82 -8.12 19.04
N PRO A 437 1.65 -7.07 18.85
CA PRO A 437 1.68 -5.96 19.79
C PRO A 437 0.42 -5.10 19.68
N VAL A 438 -0.18 -4.75 20.80
CA VAL A 438 -1.41 -3.97 20.87
C VAL A 438 -1.27 -2.90 21.95
N ALA A 439 -1.87 -1.74 21.70
CA ALA A 439 -2.07 -0.66 22.67
C ALA A 439 -3.55 -0.24 22.65
N HIS A 440 -3.99 0.79 23.38
CA HIS A 440 -5.43 0.98 23.64
C HIS A 440 -5.99 2.38 23.38
N ASN A 441 -5.14 3.42 23.42
CA ASN A 441 -5.60 4.81 23.42
C ASN A 441 -5.71 5.41 22.01
N GLY A 442 -5.09 4.79 21.00
CA GLY A 442 -5.10 5.30 19.62
C GLY A 442 -4.33 6.61 19.42
N ASP A 443 -3.44 6.99 20.35
CA ASP A 443 -2.61 8.20 20.24
C ASP A 443 -1.25 7.94 19.55
N CYS A 444 -0.48 9.02 19.30
CA CYS A 444 0.85 8.90 18.69
C CYS A 444 1.82 8.05 19.52
N TYR A 445 1.71 8.07 20.85
CA TYR A 445 2.59 7.31 21.72
C TYR A 445 2.32 5.81 21.61
N ASP A 446 1.06 5.40 21.61
CA ASP A 446 0.62 4.01 21.47
C ASP A 446 1.01 3.45 20.09
N ARG A 447 0.88 4.25 19.03
CA ARG A 447 1.44 3.90 17.71
C ARG A 447 2.94 3.65 17.75
N ALA A 448 3.67 4.39 18.56
CA ALA A 448 5.10 4.18 18.73
C ALA A 448 5.43 2.93 19.55
N VAL A 449 4.67 2.67 20.62
CA VAL A 449 4.80 1.44 21.42
C VAL A 449 4.64 0.20 20.54
N VAL A 450 3.60 0.18 19.68
CA VAL A 450 3.35 -0.94 18.77
C VAL A 450 4.55 -1.17 17.84
N ARG A 451 5.05 -0.15 17.15
CA ARG A 451 6.18 -0.30 16.21
C ARG A 451 7.49 -0.70 16.89
N VAL A 452 7.76 -0.19 18.09
CA VAL A 452 8.95 -0.59 18.87
C VAL A 452 8.84 -2.05 19.29
N GLU A 453 7.66 -2.51 19.69
CA GLU A 453 7.44 -3.92 20.00
C GLU A 453 7.48 -4.81 18.76
N GLU A 454 7.00 -4.33 17.60
CA GLU A 454 7.15 -5.02 16.32
C GLU A 454 8.62 -5.29 16.00
N MET A 455 9.55 -4.35 16.25
CA MET A 455 10.98 -4.62 16.08
C MET A 455 11.48 -5.79 16.95
N ARG A 456 10.96 -5.95 18.17
CA ARG A 456 11.31 -7.10 19.04
C ARG A 456 10.76 -8.40 18.48
N GLN A 457 9.52 -8.38 18.02
CA GLN A 457 8.86 -9.56 17.44
C GLN A 457 9.50 -9.96 16.09
N SER A 458 9.85 -9.00 15.24
CA SER A 458 10.63 -9.23 14.02
C SER A 458 11.97 -9.89 14.32
N LEU A 459 12.67 -9.43 15.36
CA LEU A 459 13.94 -10.05 15.77
C LEU A 459 13.75 -11.50 16.21
N ARG A 460 12.65 -11.79 16.93
CA ARG A 460 12.27 -13.15 17.33
C ARG A 460 11.96 -14.05 16.12
N ILE A 461 11.34 -13.52 15.07
CA ILE A 461 11.12 -14.25 13.81
C ILE A 461 12.45 -14.51 13.10
N VAL A 462 13.31 -13.50 12.98
CA VAL A 462 14.65 -13.64 12.35
C VAL A 462 15.50 -14.68 13.08
N GLN A 463 15.45 -14.72 14.41
CA GLN A 463 16.11 -15.76 15.20
C GLN A 463 15.59 -17.17 14.86
N GLN A 464 14.27 -17.34 14.75
CA GLN A 464 13.68 -18.63 14.34
C GLN A 464 14.06 -18.99 12.90
N CYS A 465 14.12 -18.03 11.97
CA CYS A 465 14.61 -18.28 10.61
C CYS A 465 16.05 -18.80 10.61
N LEU A 466 16.91 -18.26 11.48
CA LEU A 466 18.29 -18.70 11.63
C LEU A 466 18.37 -20.14 12.19
N GLU A 467 17.59 -20.45 13.21
CA GLU A 467 17.60 -21.76 13.88
C GLU A 467 17.00 -22.89 13.02
N TYR A 468 15.94 -22.58 12.27
CA TYR A 468 15.12 -23.57 11.56
C TYR A 468 15.15 -23.43 10.03
N MET A 469 16.20 -22.81 9.46
CA MET A 469 16.33 -22.66 8.00
C MET A 469 16.33 -24.03 7.30
N PRO A 470 15.32 -24.35 6.47
CA PRO A 470 15.23 -25.67 5.85
C PRO A 470 16.23 -25.81 4.70
N ALA A 471 16.68 -27.03 4.47
CA ALA A 471 17.38 -27.40 3.23
C ALA A 471 16.39 -27.49 2.06
N GLY A 472 16.89 -27.46 0.83
CA GLY A 472 16.10 -27.62 -0.38
C GLY A 472 16.36 -26.51 -1.40
N ASP A 473 15.51 -26.44 -2.42
CA ASP A 473 15.67 -25.51 -3.52
C ASP A 473 15.28 -24.08 -3.15
N PHE A 474 15.98 -23.09 -3.73
CA PHE A 474 15.68 -21.67 -3.54
C PHE A 474 14.72 -21.11 -4.63
N LYS A 475 14.33 -21.94 -5.60
CA LYS A 475 13.47 -21.58 -6.73
C LYS A 475 12.61 -22.76 -7.16
N SER A 476 11.37 -22.48 -7.53
CA SER A 476 10.42 -23.46 -8.05
C SER A 476 10.88 -24.08 -9.37
N HIS A 477 10.53 -25.35 -9.57
CA HIS A 477 10.73 -26.07 -10.83
C HIS A 477 9.65 -25.77 -11.88
N HIS A 478 8.68 -24.90 -11.55
CA HIS A 478 7.62 -24.52 -12.47
C HIS A 478 8.18 -23.80 -13.72
N PRO A 479 7.70 -24.08 -14.94
CA PRO A 479 8.25 -23.48 -16.18
C PRO A 479 8.16 -21.95 -16.25
N LEU A 480 7.18 -21.36 -15.55
CA LEU A 480 7.01 -19.90 -15.43
C LEU A 480 7.91 -19.26 -14.35
N ALA A 481 8.64 -20.04 -13.56
CA ALA A 481 9.61 -19.50 -12.61
C ALA A 481 10.71 -18.75 -13.36
N THR A 482 10.91 -17.47 -13.03
CA THR A 482 11.72 -16.56 -13.86
C THR A 482 12.72 -15.76 -13.01
N PRO A 483 14.02 -15.76 -13.36
CA PRO A 483 14.66 -16.55 -14.42
C PRO A 483 14.86 -18.02 -14.01
N PRO A 484 14.94 -18.98 -14.95
CA PRO A 484 15.22 -20.38 -14.61
C PRO A 484 16.65 -20.56 -14.05
N VAL A 485 16.94 -21.74 -13.47
CA VAL A 485 18.23 -22.04 -12.86
C VAL A 485 19.31 -22.24 -13.93
N LYS A 486 20.32 -21.36 -13.92
CA LYS A 486 21.39 -21.31 -14.94
C LYS A 486 22.22 -22.61 -15.07
N GLN A 487 22.34 -23.40 -14.01
CA GLN A 487 23.08 -24.67 -14.09
C GLN A 487 22.39 -25.66 -15.04
N HIS A 488 21.07 -25.67 -15.08
CA HIS A 488 20.30 -26.57 -15.95
C HIS A 488 20.27 -26.08 -17.40
N THR A 489 20.28 -24.76 -17.63
CA THR A 489 20.23 -24.19 -19.00
C THR A 489 21.41 -24.59 -19.89
N MET A 490 22.54 -24.98 -19.32
CA MET A 490 23.73 -25.37 -20.08
C MET A 490 23.73 -26.86 -20.48
N HIS A 491 22.79 -27.65 -19.94
CA HIS A 491 22.74 -29.11 -20.09
C HIS A 491 21.42 -29.60 -20.71
N ASP A 492 20.39 -28.76 -20.69
CA ASP A 492 19.02 -29.10 -21.10
C ASP A 492 18.46 -28.06 -22.08
N ILE A 493 18.01 -28.51 -23.26
CA ILE A 493 17.57 -27.62 -24.33
C ILE A 493 16.23 -26.96 -23.99
N GLU A 494 15.32 -27.68 -23.32
CA GLU A 494 14.04 -27.16 -22.84
C GLU A 494 14.25 -26.00 -21.87
N THR A 495 15.12 -26.18 -20.87
CA THR A 495 15.45 -25.11 -19.92
C THR A 495 16.10 -23.91 -20.61
N LEU A 496 16.93 -24.12 -21.63
CA LEU A 496 17.53 -23.03 -22.41
C LEU A 496 16.47 -22.23 -23.20
N ILE A 497 15.50 -22.91 -23.81
CA ILE A 497 14.38 -22.27 -24.51
C ILE A 497 13.57 -21.43 -23.52
N HIS A 498 13.22 -21.98 -22.36
CA HIS A 498 12.51 -21.24 -21.31
C HIS A 498 13.30 -20.03 -20.82
N HIS A 499 14.62 -20.17 -20.63
CA HIS A 499 15.48 -19.05 -20.26
C HIS A 499 15.46 -17.95 -21.31
N PHE A 500 15.65 -18.30 -22.58
CA PHE A 500 15.68 -17.33 -23.67
C PHE A 500 14.35 -16.56 -23.74
N LEU A 501 13.21 -17.26 -23.75
CA LEU A 501 11.88 -16.62 -23.83
C LEU A 501 11.57 -15.76 -22.60
N ASN A 502 11.75 -16.29 -21.40
CA ASN A 502 11.39 -15.58 -20.17
C ASN A 502 12.27 -14.33 -19.93
N VAL A 503 13.53 -14.36 -20.36
CA VAL A 503 14.46 -13.22 -20.17
C VAL A 503 14.34 -12.18 -21.29
N SER A 504 14.02 -12.59 -22.53
CA SER A 504 13.89 -11.66 -23.66
C SER A 504 12.49 -11.04 -23.77
N TRP A 505 11.44 -11.85 -23.74
CA TRP A 505 10.05 -11.39 -23.89
C TRP A 505 9.31 -11.25 -22.56
N GLY A 506 9.69 -12.04 -21.55
CA GLY A 506 8.99 -12.14 -20.28
C GLY A 506 8.08 -13.37 -20.20
N PRO A 507 7.76 -13.85 -18.99
CA PRO A 507 6.86 -15.00 -18.83
C PRO A 507 5.43 -14.64 -19.22
N VAL A 508 4.75 -15.54 -19.94
CA VAL A 508 3.34 -15.39 -20.28
C VAL A 508 2.50 -15.94 -19.12
N ILE A 509 1.84 -15.06 -18.38
CA ILE A 509 1.04 -15.44 -17.21
C ILE A 509 -0.40 -15.76 -17.66
N PRO A 510 -1.01 -16.88 -17.22
CA PRO A 510 -2.37 -17.24 -17.60
C PRO A 510 -3.38 -16.13 -17.32
N SER A 511 -4.45 -16.09 -18.13
CA SER A 511 -5.49 -15.07 -17.94
C SER A 511 -6.30 -15.33 -16.67
N GLY A 512 -6.62 -14.25 -15.96
CA GLY A 512 -7.31 -14.28 -14.68
C GLY A 512 -6.95 -13.09 -13.81
N GLU A 513 -7.46 -13.11 -12.59
CA GLU A 513 -7.29 -12.03 -11.62
C GLU A 513 -6.91 -12.59 -10.25
N ALA A 514 -5.97 -11.92 -9.59
CA ALA A 514 -5.61 -12.25 -8.22
C ALA A 514 -5.23 -10.99 -7.43
N MET A 515 -5.62 -10.98 -6.17
CA MET A 515 -5.17 -10.05 -5.16
C MET A 515 -4.58 -10.81 -4.00
N VAL A 516 -3.38 -10.43 -3.58
CA VAL A 516 -2.81 -10.88 -2.31
C VAL A 516 -2.47 -9.66 -1.47
N CYS A 517 -2.90 -9.70 -0.21
CA CYS A 517 -2.64 -8.69 0.79
C CYS A 517 -1.59 -9.20 1.78
N THR A 518 -0.60 -8.38 2.09
CA THR A 518 0.46 -8.67 3.07
C THR A 518 0.52 -7.57 4.13
N GLU A 519 1.05 -7.92 5.30
CA GLU A 519 1.39 -6.98 6.36
C GLU A 519 2.75 -6.34 6.04
N ALA A 520 2.76 -5.22 5.31
CA ALA A 520 3.96 -4.42 5.12
C ALA A 520 4.32 -3.67 6.41
N THR A 521 5.40 -2.86 6.37
CA THR A 521 5.93 -2.17 7.57
C THR A 521 4.97 -1.11 8.11
N LYS A 522 4.24 -0.44 7.23
CA LYS A 522 3.29 0.63 7.58
C LYS A 522 1.85 0.14 7.75
N GLY A 523 1.54 -1.06 7.26
CA GLY A 523 0.20 -1.66 7.31
C GLY A 523 -0.07 -2.55 6.11
N TRP A 524 -1.34 -2.70 5.75
CA TRP A 524 -1.72 -3.65 4.71
C TRP A 524 -1.36 -3.13 3.32
N ASN A 525 -0.65 -3.95 2.57
CA ASN A 525 -0.29 -3.67 1.19
C ASN A 525 -0.80 -4.79 0.29
N SER A 526 -1.36 -4.44 -0.86
CA SER A 526 -1.79 -5.45 -1.83
C SER A 526 -1.60 -5.00 -3.26
N TYR A 527 -1.30 -5.99 -4.10
CA TYR A 527 -1.34 -5.86 -5.54
C TYR A 527 -2.56 -6.62 -6.05
N TYR A 528 -3.46 -5.92 -6.73
CA TYR A 528 -4.55 -6.53 -7.49
C TYR A 528 -4.18 -6.51 -8.96
N LEU A 529 -3.95 -7.70 -9.50
CA LEU A 529 -3.36 -7.93 -10.82
C LEU A 529 -4.37 -8.62 -11.72
N ILE A 530 -4.46 -8.13 -12.96
CA ILE A 530 -5.30 -8.70 -14.03
C ILE A 530 -4.38 -9.10 -15.17
N SER A 531 -4.49 -10.36 -15.61
CA SER A 531 -3.80 -10.88 -16.78
C SER A 531 -4.80 -11.20 -17.89
N ASP A 532 -4.51 -10.74 -19.10
CA ASP A 532 -5.18 -11.11 -20.35
C ASP A 532 -4.50 -12.29 -21.05
N GLY A 533 -3.51 -12.93 -20.41
CA GLY A 533 -2.73 -14.02 -21.00
C GLY A 533 -1.51 -13.53 -21.79
N ASN A 534 -0.92 -12.40 -21.40
CA ASN A 534 0.22 -11.78 -22.07
C ASN A 534 1.46 -11.69 -21.15
N THR A 535 2.56 -11.16 -21.67
CA THR A 535 3.83 -10.98 -20.93
C THR A 535 3.84 -9.80 -19.96
N ALA A 536 2.87 -8.91 -20.06
CA ALA A 536 2.66 -7.75 -19.19
C ALA A 536 1.30 -7.84 -18.49
N SER A 537 1.13 -7.09 -17.40
CA SER A 537 -0.18 -7.01 -16.73
C SER A 537 -1.17 -6.22 -17.59
N TYR A 538 -2.41 -6.69 -17.66
CA TYR A 538 -3.48 -5.88 -18.21
C TYR A 538 -3.79 -4.71 -17.29
N ARG A 539 -3.82 -4.95 -15.98
CA ARG A 539 -4.01 -3.91 -14.94
C ARG A 539 -3.19 -4.28 -13.71
N THR A 540 -2.49 -3.29 -13.16
CA THR A 540 -1.78 -3.39 -11.88
C THR A 540 -2.30 -2.31 -10.93
N ARG A 541 -3.18 -2.69 -9.99
CA ARG A 541 -3.62 -1.82 -8.89
C ARG A 541 -2.72 -2.04 -7.68
N ILE A 542 -2.15 -0.95 -7.15
CA ILE A 542 -1.34 -0.96 -5.93
C ILE A 542 -2.12 -0.25 -4.83
N ARG A 543 -2.50 -1.00 -3.79
CA ARG A 543 -3.11 -0.45 -2.58
C ARG A 543 -2.05 -0.42 -1.48
N THR A 544 -1.59 0.78 -1.18
CA THR A 544 -0.62 1.07 -0.12
C THR A 544 -1.33 1.54 1.15
N PRO A 545 -0.74 1.31 2.35
CA PRO A 545 -1.36 1.72 3.60
C PRO A 545 -1.32 3.24 3.80
N SER A 546 -0.27 3.93 3.35
CA SER A 546 -0.10 5.36 3.63
C SER A 546 -1.19 6.24 2.99
N PHE A 547 -1.77 5.82 1.87
CA PHE A 547 -2.80 6.60 1.17
C PHE A 547 -4.05 6.84 2.03
N PRO A 548 -4.80 5.82 2.50
CA PRO A 548 -5.93 6.05 3.41
C PRO A 548 -5.51 6.62 4.77
N HIS A 549 -4.29 6.33 5.25
CA HIS A 549 -3.81 6.91 6.51
C HIS A 549 -3.75 8.44 6.41
N MET A 550 -3.08 8.97 5.38
CA MET A 550 -2.90 10.41 5.18
C MET A 550 -4.20 11.16 4.90
N GLN A 551 -5.20 10.47 4.36
CA GLN A 551 -6.54 11.02 4.21
C GLN A 551 -7.13 11.45 5.57
N MET A 552 -6.77 10.79 6.67
CA MET A 552 -7.33 11.02 8.00
C MET A 552 -6.80 12.28 8.69
N ILE A 553 -5.74 12.91 8.18
CA ILE A 553 -5.11 14.11 8.77
C ILE A 553 -6.11 15.19 9.21
N PRO A 554 -7.10 15.59 8.39
CA PRO A 554 -8.04 16.66 8.76
C PRO A 554 -8.86 16.31 10.01
N LEU A 555 -9.19 15.02 10.19
CA LEU A 555 -9.96 14.56 11.35
C LEU A 555 -9.10 14.61 12.63
N ILE A 556 -7.86 14.16 12.56
CA ILE A 556 -7.02 13.92 13.74
C ILE A 556 -6.17 15.13 14.14
N SER A 557 -6.04 16.14 13.27
CA SER A 557 -5.32 17.39 13.55
C SER A 557 -6.22 18.51 14.07
N LYS A 558 -7.53 18.40 13.91
CA LYS A 558 -8.48 19.43 14.30
C LYS A 558 -8.44 19.70 15.81
N GLY A 559 -8.38 20.97 16.18
CA GLY A 559 -8.30 21.44 17.57
C GLY A 559 -6.90 21.37 18.18
N TYR A 560 -5.91 20.83 17.48
CA TYR A 560 -4.51 20.82 17.91
C TYR A 560 -3.73 22.01 17.37
N THR A 561 -2.51 22.19 17.87
CA THR A 561 -1.59 23.21 17.39
C THR A 561 -0.79 22.74 16.17
N VAL A 562 -0.14 23.68 15.47
CA VAL A 562 0.81 23.37 14.39
C VAL A 562 1.96 22.48 14.86
N ALA A 563 2.40 22.62 16.12
CA ALA A 563 3.47 21.79 16.67
C ALA A 563 3.01 20.34 16.91
N ASP A 564 1.76 20.13 17.26
CA ASP A 564 1.17 18.80 17.44
C ASP A 564 0.93 18.11 16.10
N LEU A 565 0.65 18.87 15.03
CA LEU A 565 0.56 18.31 13.67
C LEU A 565 1.85 17.57 13.27
N LEU A 566 3.04 18.09 13.59
CA LEU A 566 4.29 17.37 13.33
C LEU A 566 4.38 16.05 14.10
N SER A 567 3.82 16.02 15.31
CA SER A 567 3.74 14.80 16.14
C SER A 567 2.77 13.78 15.53
N ILE A 568 1.67 14.26 14.94
CA ILE A 568 0.70 13.45 14.21
C ILE A 568 1.34 12.83 12.96
N LEU A 569 1.97 13.66 12.12
CA LEU A 569 2.67 13.24 10.91
C LEU A 569 3.74 12.18 11.22
N GLY A 570 4.57 12.45 12.22
CA GLY A 570 5.58 11.49 12.68
C GLY A 570 4.96 10.20 13.21
N GLY A 571 3.83 10.25 13.92
CA GLY A 571 3.14 9.07 14.44
C GLY A 571 2.51 8.17 13.37
N MET A 572 2.23 8.69 12.18
CA MET A 572 1.57 7.95 11.10
C MET A 572 2.52 7.02 10.33
N ASP A 573 3.81 7.36 10.23
CA ASP A 573 4.81 6.62 9.42
C ASP A 573 4.40 6.50 7.95
N TYR A 574 4.59 7.56 7.18
CA TYR A 574 4.28 7.58 5.75
C TYR A 574 5.53 7.75 4.90
N VAL A 575 5.44 7.32 3.65
CA VAL A 575 6.43 7.59 2.61
C VAL A 575 5.72 8.16 1.40
N LEU A 576 6.22 9.25 0.83
CA LEU A 576 5.53 9.96 -0.26
C LEU A 576 5.40 9.13 -1.53
N ALA A 577 6.42 8.33 -1.84
CA ALA A 577 6.35 7.37 -2.94
C ALA A 577 5.27 6.30 -2.73
N ASP A 578 4.92 5.98 -1.48
CA ASP A 578 3.89 5.00 -1.10
C ASP A 578 2.50 5.61 -1.28
N ILE A 579 2.33 6.88 -0.94
CA ILE A 579 1.08 7.62 -1.11
C ILE A 579 0.80 7.83 -2.61
N ASP A 580 1.77 8.38 -3.33
CA ASP A 580 1.56 8.89 -4.69
C ASP A 580 1.68 7.80 -5.76
N ARG A 581 2.53 6.78 -5.57
CA ARG A 581 2.78 5.64 -6.48
C ARG A 581 3.32 6.02 -7.87
#